data_AF-A0AAD3WB11-F1
#
_entry.id   AF-A0AAD3WB11-F1
#
_cell.length_a   1.000
_cell.length_b   1.000
_cell.length_c   1.000
_cell.angle_alpha   90.00
_cell.angle_beta   90.00
_cell.angle_gamma   90.00
#
_symmetry.space_group_name_H-M   'P 1'
#
loop_
_entity.id
_entity.type
_entity.pdbx_description
1 polymer ?
#
loop_
_entity_poly.entity_id
_entity_poly.type
_entity_poly.pdbx_seq_one_letter_code
_entity_poly.pdbx_strand_id
1 'polypeptide(L)'
;MKTRPKRSEVPEHLTWNLKDIFPSDEAWEKGMAEVLEYLPKVTQFKGRLGEGPKVLLQCIQEMENLQAMLARVMSYASLKLSADGTDPANQAASGRASALAARVGAETAFVRSEALALPEGTLERYLEEEPELQVYRRMIELLIKEKPHVLHPETEVALASLGEVLSAPSLIYNRSKAADMTFEPIKDSKGDTYPMSFALYEESYEKSPDFTLRRNAWASFVKGLKAYQNTYGATWGTEVKKNVVLARLRGYESAIHMFLDRQEVPMEVYNNLHDIILKELAPHMRRYARLRKQVLGLDEMLYCDIEAPLDPEFNPETTYEEGSKIILDGISVLGPEYSAIIEEGLKNRWVDLADNIGKSTGAFCNTVPGVHPYILVTWTGSMRNVLILAHELGHAGHGVLSQRYQKLSNARPSMFFIEAPSTINELIVGNKILSQTTDKRMRRWLIMQFLMTYHHNFVRHLIEGELQRRIYALAEKGQPITASVLSKVQGEILEEFWGGEVTIDDGARLTWMRQPHYYMGLYPYTYSAGLTIGTLVAQEIQAEGKPAAERWLEVLKAGGTKSPIELAKMAGVDMSKPEPIRKAVEYVGFLVDEVVNSF
;
A
#
# COMPACT_ATOMS: atom_id res chain seq x y z
N MET A 1 5.90 27.43 -21.87
CA MET A 1 5.42 26.37 -20.95
C MET A 1 4.27 25.65 -21.62
N LYS A 2 4.32 24.32 -21.79
CA LYS A 2 3.11 23.56 -22.17
C LYS A 2 2.13 23.68 -21.00
N THR A 3 0.98 24.31 -21.22
CA THR A 3 -0.10 24.37 -20.23
C THR A 3 -0.71 22.99 -20.07
N ARG A 4 -0.74 22.46 -18.85
CA ARG A 4 -1.45 21.20 -18.54
C ARG A 4 -2.95 21.40 -18.77
N PRO A 5 -3.66 20.47 -19.43
CA PRO A 5 -5.08 20.60 -19.70
C PRO A 5 -5.90 20.52 -18.41
N LYS A 6 -7.09 21.11 -18.42
CA LYS A 6 -8.13 20.80 -17.42
C LYS A 6 -8.70 19.42 -17.70
N ARG A 7 -9.32 18.79 -16.69
CA ARG A 7 -9.94 17.46 -16.86
C ARG A 7 -10.96 17.42 -17.99
N SER A 8 -11.77 18.46 -18.16
CA SER A 8 -12.78 18.58 -19.21
C SER A 8 -12.20 18.67 -20.64
N GLU A 9 -10.90 18.93 -20.78
CA GLU A 9 -10.21 19.07 -22.06
C GLU A 9 -9.46 17.78 -22.44
N VAL A 10 -9.40 16.79 -21.55
CA VAL A 10 -8.73 15.52 -21.78
C VAL A 10 -9.53 14.69 -22.79
N PRO A 11 -8.90 14.18 -23.87
CA PRO A 11 -9.55 13.25 -24.80
C PRO A 11 -10.11 12.01 -24.08
N GLU A 12 -11.34 11.64 -24.42
CA GLU A 12 -12.06 10.58 -23.70
C GLU A 12 -11.30 9.23 -23.67
N HIS A 13 -10.61 8.87 -24.75
CA HIS A 13 -9.83 7.63 -24.83
C HIS A 13 -8.63 7.56 -23.86
N LEU A 14 -8.20 8.69 -23.28
CA LEU A 14 -7.17 8.73 -22.24
C LEU A 14 -7.75 8.66 -20.81
N THR A 15 -9.07 8.59 -20.69
CA THR A 15 -9.78 8.54 -19.41
C THR A 15 -10.38 7.17 -19.20
N TRP A 16 -10.52 6.77 -17.93
CA TRP A 16 -11.30 5.58 -17.61
C TRP A 16 -12.80 5.75 -17.92
N ASN A 17 -13.55 4.65 -18.00
CA ASN A 17 -15.00 4.68 -18.17
C ASN A 17 -15.75 4.47 -16.85
N LEU A 18 -16.06 5.56 -16.11
CA LEU A 18 -16.84 5.45 -14.87
C LEU A 18 -18.32 5.12 -15.10
N LYS A 19 -18.79 5.11 -16.35
CA LYS A 19 -20.17 4.75 -16.70
C LYS A 19 -20.49 3.29 -16.39
N ASP A 20 -19.47 2.45 -16.30
CA ASP A 20 -19.62 1.03 -15.95
C ASP A 20 -19.94 0.84 -14.46
N ILE A 21 -19.70 1.85 -13.60
CA ILE A 21 -20.21 1.88 -12.22
C ILE A 21 -21.59 2.54 -12.18
N PHE A 22 -21.68 3.79 -12.66
CA PHE A 22 -22.93 4.55 -12.76
C PHE A 22 -22.96 5.35 -14.07
N PRO A 23 -24.02 5.21 -14.89
CA PRO A 23 -24.07 5.85 -16.21
C PRO A 23 -24.13 7.38 -16.17
N SER A 24 -24.54 7.97 -15.04
CA SER A 24 -24.57 9.42 -14.82
C SER A 24 -24.50 9.77 -13.33
N ASP A 25 -24.31 11.06 -13.03
CA ASP A 25 -24.35 11.57 -11.66
C ASP A 25 -25.74 11.37 -11.03
N GLU A 26 -26.82 11.49 -11.80
CA GLU A 26 -28.18 11.19 -11.32
C GLU A 26 -28.35 9.71 -10.95
N ALA A 27 -27.74 8.80 -11.71
CA ALA A 27 -27.74 7.38 -11.37
C ALA A 27 -26.92 7.10 -10.08
N TRP A 28 -25.83 7.83 -9.88
CA TRP A 28 -25.05 7.77 -8.64
C TRP A 28 -25.85 8.30 -7.43
N GLU A 29 -26.57 9.41 -7.59
CA GLU A 29 -27.50 9.93 -6.57
C GLU A 29 -28.58 8.92 -6.21
N LYS A 30 -29.15 8.23 -7.21
CA LYS A 30 -30.08 7.14 -6.97
C LYS A 30 -29.41 5.98 -6.23
N GLY A 31 -28.17 5.62 -6.58
CA GLY A 31 -27.38 4.60 -5.88
C GLY A 31 -27.15 4.94 -4.41
N MET A 32 -26.86 6.21 -4.08
CA MET A 32 -26.77 6.69 -2.70
C MET A 32 -28.09 6.49 -1.92
N ALA A 33 -29.23 6.78 -2.55
CA ALA A 33 -30.55 6.57 -1.97
C ALA A 33 -30.87 5.07 -1.79
N GLU A 34 -30.57 4.25 -2.80
CA GLU A 34 -30.77 2.80 -2.78
C GLU A 34 -29.99 2.15 -1.62
N VAL A 35 -28.78 2.61 -1.31
CA VAL A 35 -28.02 2.13 -0.12
C VAL A 35 -28.79 2.40 1.17
N LEU A 36 -29.39 3.59 1.32
CA LEU A 36 -30.18 3.94 2.51
C LEU A 36 -31.49 3.16 2.57
N GLU A 37 -32.13 2.92 1.43
CA GLU A 37 -33.36 2.11 1.33
C GLU A 37 -33.09 0.63 1.58
N TYR A 38 -31.89 0.14 1.27
CA TYR A 38 -31.46 -1.23 1.53
C TYR A 38 -31.06 -1.46 2.99
N LEU A 39 -30.58 -0.43 3.69
CA LEU A 39 -30.10 -0.51 5.07
C LEU A 39 -31.06 -1.22 6.05
N PRO A 40 -32.40 -1.02 6.00
CA PRO A 40 -33.37 -1.80 6.77
C PRO A 40 -33.31 -3.32 6.59
N LYS A 41 -32.85 -3.81 5.43
CA LYS A 41 -32.65 -5.25 5.17
C LYS A 41 -31.57 -5.85 6.06
N VAL A 42 -30.62 -5.05 6.52
CA VAL A 42 -29.61 -5.45 7.50
C VAL A 42 -30.09 -5.14 8.92
N THR A 43 -30.58 -3.92 9.19
CA THR A 43 -30.91 -3.50 10.56
C THR A 43 -32.08 -4.26 11.19
N GLN A 44 -32.93 -4.91 10.39
CA GLN A 44 -33.96 -5.85 10.87
C GLN A 44 -33.41 -7.06 11.66
N PHE A 45 -32.11 -7.34 11.58
CA PHE A 45 -31.44 -8.42 12.32
C PHE A 45 -30.92 -7.99 13.70
N LYS A 46 -31.04 -6.70 14.05
CA LYS A 46 -30.58 -6.18 15.33
C LYS A 46 -31.30 -6.85 16.50
N GLY A 47 -30.52 -7.39 17.43
CA GLY A 47 -30.96 -8.16 18.60
C GLY A 47 -31.32 -9.61 18.29
N ARG A 48 -31.14 -10.07 17.04
CA ARG A 48 -31.68 -11.35 16.56
C ARG A 48 -30.62 -12.36 16.17
N LEU A 49 -29.33 -11.99 16.18
CA LEU A 49 -28.25 -12.91 15.78
C LEU A 49 -28.14 -14.17 16.65
N GLY A 50 -28.71 -14.16 17.86
CA GLY A 50 -28.80 -15.33 18.73
C GLY A 50 -29.99 -16.26 18.47
N GLU A 51 -30.91 -15.91 17.57
CA GLU A 51 -32.10 -16.73 17.24
C GLU A 51 -31.74 -18.05 16.54
N GLY A 52 -30.59 -18.11 15.85
CA GLY A 52 -30.13 -19.32 15.17
C GLY A 52 -29.19 -19.05 13.99
N PRO A 53 -28.55 -20.10 13.46
CA PRO A 53 -27.54 -19.96 12.41
C PRO A 53 -28.09 -19.40 11.09
N LYS A 54 -29.36 -19.71 10.76
CA LYS A 54 -30.03 -19.15 9.57
C LYS A 54 -30.19 -17.64 9.63
N VAL A 55 -30.43 -17.08 10.82
CA VAL A 55 -30.58 -15.64 11.00
C VAL A 55 -29.22 -14.95 10.84
N LEU A 56 -28.14 -15.55 11.38
CA LEU A 56 -26.79 -15.07 11.15
C LEU A 56 -26.42 -15.12 9.67
N LEU A 57 -26.68 -16.22 8.98
CA LEU A 57 -26.41 -16.38 7.55
C LEU A 57 -27.10 -15.29 6.72
N GLN A 58 -28.40 -15.09 6.93
CA GLN A 58 -29.16 -14.06 6.23
C GLN A 58 -28.61 -12.66 6.52
N CYS A 59 -28.25 -12.36 7.79
CA CYS A 59 -27.63 -11.09 8.13
C CYS A 59 -26.31 -10.86 7.39
N ILE A 60 -25.44 -11.87 7.31
CA ILE A 60 -24.16 -11.79 6.58
C ILE A 60 -24.40 -11.56 5.09
N GLN A 61 -25.33 -12.29 4.47
CA GLN A 61 -25.65 -12.15 3.04
C GLN A 61 -26.20 -10.74 2.73
N GLU A 62 -27.12 -10.23 3.54
CA GLU A 62 -27.66 -8.88 3.37
C GLU A 62 -26.60 -7.80 3.62
N MET A 63 -25.67 -8.05 4.55
CA MET A 63 -24.55 -7.16 4.80
C MET A 63 -23.58 -7.12 3.61
N GLU A 64 -23.25 -8.26 2.99
CA GLU A 64 -22.41 -8.30 1.78
C GLU A 64 -23.06 -7.53 0.62
N ASN A 65 -24.38 -7.67 0.43
CA ASN A 65 -25.12 -6.94 -0.60
C ASN A 65 -25.04 -5.42 -0.37
N LEU A 66 -25.31 -4.99 0.86
CA LEU A 66 -25.22 -3.58 1.26
C LEU A 66 -23.79 -3.03 1.07
N GLN A 67 -22.77 -3.79 1.48
CA GLN A 67 -21.37 -3.41 1.31
C GLN A 67 -20.98 -3.31 -0.17
N ALA A 68 -21.44 -4.22 -1.03
CA ALA A 68 -21.20 -4.16 -2.47
C ALA A 68 -21.84 -2.92 -3.11
N MET A 69 -23.04 -2.53 -2.67
CA MET A 69 -23.71 -1.30 -3.12
C MET A 69 -22.95 -0.05 -2.66
N LEU A 70 -22.60 0.01 -1.36
CA LEU A 70 -21.85 1.12 -0.79
C LEU A 70 -20.47 1.27 -1.45
N ALA A 71 -19.76 0.17 -1.69
CA ALA A 71 -18.44 0.17 -2.33
C ALA A 71 -18.49 0.75 -3.76
N ARG A 72 -19.54 0.48 -4.53
CA ARG A 72 -19.75 1.08 -5.86
C ARG A 72 -19.94 2.59 -5.78
N VAL A 73 -20.79 3.05 -4.85
CA VAL A 73 -21.03 4.48 -4.58
C VAL A 73 -19.75 5.21 -4.16
N MET A 74 -18.99 4.62 -3.23
CA MET A 74 -17.72 5.17 -2.75
C MET A 74 -16.66 5.21 -3.85
N SER A 75 -16.54 4.13 -4.63
CA SER A 75 -15.57 4.06 -5.73
C SER A 75 -15.84 5.11 -6.79
N TYR A 76 -17.10 5.33 -7.19
CA TYR A 76 -17.44 6.36 -8.18
C TYR A 76 -16.98 7.76 -7.73
N ALA A 77 -17.33 8.15 -6.50
CA ALA A 77 -16.97 9.46 -5.95
C ALA A 77 -15.45 9.63 -5.76
N SER A 78 -14.78 8.59 -5.25
CA SER A 78 -13.34 8.58 -5.05
C SER A 78 -12.58 8.66 -6.37
N LEU A 79 -12.98 7.90 -7.39
CA LEU A 79 -12.37 7.93 -8.71
C LEU A 79 -12.55 9.32 -9.37
N LYS A 80 -13.76 9.91 -9.32
CA LYS A 80 -13.95 11.30 -9.81
C LYS A 80 -13.01 12.29 -9.12
N LEU A 81 -12.89 12.22 -7.79
CA LEU A 81 -11.97 13.07 -7.04
C LEU A 81 -10.50 12.85 -7.43
N SER A 82 -10.09 11.60 -7.64
CA SER A 82 -8.71 11.27 -8.05
C SER A 82 -8.41 11.71 -9.49
N ALA A 83 -9.41 11.76 -10.38
CA ALA A 83 -9.25 12.31 -11.74
C ALA A 83 -9.18 13.85 -11.76
N ASP A 84 -9.93 14.52 -10.87
CA ASP A 84 -9.87 15.97 -10.70
C ASP A 84 -10.30 16.38 -9.28
N GLY A 85 -9.30 16.58 -8.42
CA GLY A 85 -9.45 17.07 -7.06
C GLY A 85 -9.69 18.56 -6.95
N THR A 86 -9.61 19.32 -8.05
CA THR A 86 -9.92 20.76 -8.06
C THR A 86 -11.38 21.07 -8.30
N ASP A 87 -12.16 20.10 -8.80
CA ASP A 87 -13.58 20.25 -9.07
C ASP A 87 -14.42 20.24 -7.76
N PRO A 88 -15.14 21.33 -7.44
CA PRO A 88 -15.99 21.40 -6.25
C PRO A 88 -17.09 20.33 -6.20
N ALA A 89 -17.63 19.90 -7.35
CA ALA A 89 -18.64 18.85 -7.41
C ALA A 89 -18.05 17.49 -7.02
N ASN A 90 -16.81 17.19 -7.42
CA ASN A 90 -16.11 15.96 -7.03
C ASN A 90 -15.79 15.95 -5.53
N GLN A 91 -15.36 17.08 -4.97
CA GLN A 91 -15.14 17.24 -3.54
C GLN A 91 -16.43 17.02 -2.74
N ALA A 92 -17.55 17.63 -3.19
CA ALA A 92 -18.85 17.46 -2.56
C ALA A 92 -19.35 16.01 -2.65
N ALA A 93 -19.22 15.36 -3.81
CA ALA A 93 -19.60 13.96 -4.00
C ALA A 93 -18.81 13.03 -3.06
N SER A 94 -17.50 13.21 -2.96
CA SER A 94 -16.64 12.43 -2.05
C SER A 94 -17.01 12.63 -0.58
N GLY A 95 -17.27 13.88 -0.17
CA GLY A 95 -17.75 14.19 1.19
C GLY A 95 -19.10 13.54 1.51
N ARG A 96 -20.05 13.56 0.56
CA ARG A 96 -21.35 12.91 0.72
C ARG A 96 -21.25 11.39 0.78
N ALA A 97 -20.45 10.78 -0.09
CA ALA A 97 -20.19 9.34 -0.06
C ALA A 97 -19.60 8.91 1.29
N SER A 98 -18.61 9.67 1.77
CA SER A 98 -17.97 9.43 3.08
C SER A 98 -18.98 9.54 4.24
N ALA A 99 -19.87 10.53 4.20
CA ALA A 99 -20.94 10.66 5.20
C ALA A 99 -21.94 9.50 5.16
N LEU A 100 -22.31 9.02 3.96
CA LEU A 100 -23.14 7.82 3.80
C LEU A 100 -22.44 6.59 4.38
N ALA A 101 -21.17 6.38 4.07
CA ALA A 101 -20.39 5.26 4.60
C ALA A 101 -20.31 5.30 6.14
N ALA A 102 -20.10 6.48 6.73
CA ALA A 102 -20.11 6.66 8.18
C ALA A 102 -21.46 6.29 8.80
N ARG A 103 -22.57 6.72 8.16
CA ARG A 103 -23.93 6.36 8.60
C ARG A 103 -24.20 4.87 8.50
N VAL A 104 -23.91 4.24 7.36
CA VAL A 104 -24.07 2.79 7.18
C VAL A 104 -23.24 2.03 8.21
N GLY A 105 -21.98 2.43 8.43
CA GLY A 105 -21.12 1.83 9.44
C GLY A 105 -21.70 1.94 10.85
N ALA A 106 -22.25 3.08 11.23
CA ALA A 106 -22.90 3.27 12.54
C ALA A 106 -24.17 2.40 12.68
N GLU A 107 -25.03 2.37 11.68
CA GLU A 107 -26.29 1.61 11.73
C GLU A 107 -26.09 0.09 11.64
N THR A 108 -24.97 -0.38 11.07
CA THR A 108 -24.63 -1.81 10.96
C THR A 108 -23.61 -2.29 11.98
N ALA A 109 -23.06 -1.41 12.83
CA ALA A 109 -22.07 -1.77 13.85
C ALA A 109 -22.55 -2.89 14.79
N PHE A 110 -23.87 -3.03 14.98
CA PHE A 110 -24.47 -4.07 15.81
C PHE A 110 -24.11 -5.48 15.31
N VAL A 111 -23.92 -5.68 14.00
CA VAL A 111 -23.69 -7.02 13.42
C VAL A 111 -22.46 -7.67 14.04
N ARG A 112 -21.34 -6.93 14.05
CA ARG A 112 -20.10 -7.40 14.68
C ARG A 112 -20.24 -7.50 16.20
N SER A 113 -20.80 -6.48 16.86
CA SER A 113 -20.87 -6.47 18.33
C SER A 113 -21.77 -7.57 18.90
N GLU A 114 -22.92 -7.82 18.26
CA GLU A 114 -23.85 -8.87 18.68
C GLU A 114 -23.27 -10.26 18.43
N ALA A 115 -22.61 -10.49 17.29
CA ALA A 115 -21.92 -11.75 17.02
C ALA A 115 -20.86 -12.05 18.09
N LEU A 116 -20.06 -11.05 18.47
CA LEU A 116 -19.05 -11.18 19.54
C LEU A 116 -19.69 -11.41 20.92
N ALA A 117 -20.87 -10.83 21.17
CA ALA A 117 -21.60 -10.95 22.43
C ALA A 117 -22.39 -12.25 22.60
N LEU A 118 -22.53 -13.08 21.56
CA LEU A 118 -23.17 -14.40 21.68
C LEU A 118 -22.46 -15.26 22.74
N PRO A 119 -23.11 -16.27 23.36
CA PRO A 119 -22.43 -17.19 24.27
C PRO A 119 -21.24 -17.90 23.59
N GLU A 120 -20.22 -18.26 24.38
CA GLU A 120 -19.07 -19.06 23.91
C GLU A 120 -19.55 -20.36 23.24
N GLY A 121 -18.91 -20.77 22.13
CA GLY A 121 -19.30 -21.95 21.35
C GLY A 121 -20.50 -21.76 20.42
N THR A 122 -21.19 -20.61 20.45
CA THR A 122 -22.39 -20.41 19.62
C THR A 122 -22.07 -20.29 18.13
N LEU A 123 -21.04 -19.52 17.77
CA LEU A 123 -20.65 -19.31 16.37
C LEU A 123 -20.06 -20.58 15.76
N GLU A 124 -19.32 -21.35 16.54
CA GLU A 124 -18.78 -22.66 16.21
C GLU A 124 -19.91 -23.64 15.89
N ARG A 125 -20.90 -23.73 16.80
CA ARG A 125 -22.09 -24.55 16.58
C ARG A 125 -22.88 -24.10 15.35
N TYR A 126 -23.01 -22.80 15.11
CA TYR A 126 -23.70 -22.30 13.93
C TYR A 126 -23.01 -22.72 12.62
N LEU A 127 -21.67 -22.73 12.58
CA LEU A 127 -20.92 -23.28 11.45
C LEU A 127 -21.22 -24.77 11.21
N GLU A 128 -21.42 -25.55 12.28
CA GLU A 128 -21.75 -26.98 12.18
C GLU A 128 -23.21 -27.23 11.74
N GLU A 129 -24.16 -26.43 12.24
CA GLU A 129 -25.60 -26.61 12.03
C GLU A 129 -26.09 -26.10 10.66
N GLU A 130 -25.45 -25.09 10.07
CA GLU A 130 -25.86 -24.47 8.80
C GLU A 130 -24.75 -24.58 7.74
N PRO A 131 -24.83 -25.56 6.83
CA PRO A 131 -23.82 -25.79 5.79
C PRO A 131 -23.55 -24.56 4.91
N GLU A 132 -24.53 -23.69 4.68
CA GLU A 132 -24.33 -22.48 3.89
C GLU A 132 -23.42 -21.44 4.59
N LEU A 133 -23.24 -21.51 5.90
CA LEU A 133 -22.25 -20.68 6.61
C LEU A 133 -20.80 -21.08 6.33
N GLN A 134 -20.55 -22.26 5.74
CA GLN A 134 -19.18 -22.74 5.47
C GLN A 134 -18.42 -21.81 4.53
N VAL A 135 -19.10 -21.15 3.58
CA VAL A 135 -18.45 -20.14 2.73
C VAL A 135 -17.95 -18.94 3.53
N TYR A 136 -18.57 -18.64 4.68
CA TYR A 136 -18.23 -17.54 5.59
C TYR A 136 -17.37 -17.98 6.78
N ARG A 137 -16.97 -19.26 6.82
CA ARG A 137 -16.16 -19.85 7.91
C ARG A 137 -15.01 -18.94 8.30
N ARG A 138 -14.25 -18.47 7.32
CA ARG A 138 -13.07 -17.65 7.54
C ARG A 138 -13.36 -16.38 8.32
N MET A 139 -14.39 -15.65 7.90
CA MET A 139 -14.83 -14.42 8.58
C MET A 139 -15.29 -14.72 10.02
N ILE A 140 -16.02 -15.82 10.21
CA ILE A 140 -16.54 -16.21 11.54
C ILE A 140 -15.40 -16.65 12.47
N GLU A 141 -14.43 -17.42 11.98
CA GLU A 141 -13.26 -17.83 12.76
C GLU A 141 -12.42 -16.63 13.21
N LEU A 142 -12.31 -15.59 12.37
CA LEU A 142 -11.67 -14.33 12.75
C LEU A 142 -12.43 -13.60 13.86
N LEU A 143 -13.76 -13.58 13.81
CA LEU A 143 -14.59 -13.00 14.88
C LEU A 143 -14.44 -13.80 16.19
N ILE A 144 -14.43 -15.13 16.13
CA ILE A 144 -14.21 -15.99 17.29
C ILE A 144 -12.84 -15.69 17.92
N LYS A 145 -11.79 -15.58 17.09
CA LYS A 145 -10.43 -15.27 17.54
C LYS A 145 -10.32 -13.90 18.19
N GLU A 146 -11.12 -12.94 17.74
CA GLU A 146 -11.15 -11.59 18.30
C GLU A 146 -11.87 -11.53 19.67
N LYS A 147 -12.80 -12.44 19.94
CA LYS A 147 -13.67 -12.41 21.12
C LYS A 147 -12.94 -12.28 22.48
N PRO A 148 -11.81 -12.96 22.74
CA PRO A 148 -11.05 -12.78 23.98
C PRO A 148 -10.48 -11.37 24.18
N HIS A 149 -10.41 -10.57 23.11
CA HIS A 149 -9.84 -9.22 23.09
C HIS A 149 -10.90 -8.11 23.05
N VAL A 150 -12.18 -8.49 23.18
CA VAL A 150 -13.31 -7.57 23.29
C VAL A 150 -13.47 -7.14 24.75
N LEU A 151 -13.64 -5.84 24.97
CA LEU A 151 -13.84 -5.28 26.31
C LEU A 151 -15.31 -5.44 26.74
N HIS A 152 -15.59 -5.14 28.01
CA HIS A 152 -16.95 -5.08 28.50
C HIS A 152 -17.80 -4.10 27.63
N PRO A 153 -19.08 -4.40 27.34
CA PRO A 153 -19.89 -3.61 26.41
C PRO A 153 -19.87 -2.10 26.65
N GLU A 154 -19.98 -1.65 27.91
CA GLU A 154 -19.91 -0.22 28.26
C GLU A 154 -18.57 0.42 27.88
N THR A 155 -17.47 -0.32 27.99
CA THR A 155 -16.14 0.16 27.63
C THR A 155 -15.97 0.24 26.12
N GLU A 156 -16.49 -0.74 25.36
CA GLU A 156 -16.49 -0.67 23.90
C GLU A 156 -17.32 0.52 23.39
N VAL A 157 -18.48 0.78 24.00
CA VAL A 157 -19.30 1.96 23.68
C VAL A 157 -18.55 3.27 23.98
N ALA A 158 -17.85 3.34 25.12
CA ALA A 158 -17.05 4.50 25.47
C ALA A 158 -15.90 4.73 24.48
N LEU A 159 -15.14 3.68 24.12
CA LEU A 159 -14.06 3.78 23.14
C LEU A 159 -14.57 4.16 21.74
N ALA A 160 -15.69 3.59 21.30
CA ALA A 160 -16.32 3.95 20.04
C ALA A 160 -16.74 5.43 20.01
N SER A 161 -17.33 5.92 21.11
CA SER A 161 -17.74 7.33 21.24
C SER A 161 -16.55 8.30 21.24
N LEU A 162 -15.37 7.85 21.67
CA LEU A 162 -14.12 8.61 21.63
C LEU A 162 -13.36 8.45 20.31
N GLY A 163 -13.92 7.75 19.31
CA GLY A 163 -13.22 7.38 18.08
C GLY A 163 -12.57 8.56 17.34
N GLU A 164 -13.25 9.70 17.22
CA GLU A 164 -12.70 10.92 16.61
C GLU A 164 -11.50 11.46 17.40
N VAL A 165 -11.62 11.51 18.73
CA VAL A 165 -10.55 11.96 19.63
C VAL A 165 -9.35 11.03 19.56
N LEU A 166 -9.58 9.71 19.54
CA LEU A 166 -8.55 8.68 19.42
C LEU A 166 -7.88 8.67 18.03
N SER A 167 -8.54 9.21 17.01
CA SER A 167 -8.01 9.31 15.64
C SER A 167 -7.36 10.67 15.34
N ALA A 168 -7.49 11.64 16.25
CA ALA A 168 -6.97 12.99 16.10
C ALA A 168 -5.46 13.07 15.74
N PRO A 169 -4.55 12.21 16.26
CA PRO A 169 -3.14 12.28 15.89
C PRO A 169 -2.88 12.22 14.37
N SER A 170 -3.56 11.30 13.67
CA SER A 170 -3.45 11.16 12.21
C SER A 170 -4.01 12.38 11.48
N LEU A 171 -5.16 12.88 11.94
CA LEU A 171 -5.80 14.06 11.37
C LEU A 171 -4.91 15.30 11.48
N ILE A 172 -4.33 15.54 12.65
CA ILE A 172 -3.45 16.68 12.93
C ILE A 172 -2.19 16.58 12.07
N TYR A 173 -1.57 15.40 12.00
CA TYR A 173 -0.41 15.16 11.14
C TYR A 173 -0.72 15.49 9.68
N ASN A 174 -1.80 14.95 9.11
CA ASN A 174 -2.13 15.14 7.70
C ASN A 174 -2.47 16.60 7.37
N ARG A 175 -3.25 17.28 8.23
CA ARG A 175 -3.59 18.70 8.03
C ARG A 175 -2.35 19.59 8.10
N SER A 176 -1.50 19.38 9.11
CA SER A 176 -0.27 20.16 9.25
C SER A 176 0.67 19.94 8.06
N LYS A 177 0.85 18.69 7.62
CA LYS A 177 1.72 18.34 6.48
C LYS A 177 1.24 19.00 5.18
N ALA A 178 -0.08 19.01 4.95
CA ALA A 178 -0.66 19.49 3.71
C ALA A 178 -0.84 21.02 3.65
N ALA A 179 -1.10 21.68 4.79
CA ALA A 179 -1.53 23.08 4.81
C ALA A 179 -0.60 24.04 5.59
N ASP A 180 -0.03 23.60 6.72
CA ASP A 180 0.66 24.51 7.63
C ASP A 180 2.18 24.56 7.41
N MET A 181 2.78 23.43 7.01
CA MET A 181 4.22 23.34 6.82
C MET A 181 4.70 24.25 5.69
N THR A 182 5.64 25.13 6.02
CA THR A 182 6.24 26.08 5.08
C THR A 182 7.71 25.76 4.87
N PHE A 183 8.18 26.11 3.66
CA PHE A 183 9.52 25.85 3.20
C PHE A 183 10.04 27.05 2.43
N GLU A 184 11.35 27.29 2.52
CA GLU A 184 11.98 28.38 1.78
C GLU A 184 12.09 28.01 0.29
N PRO A 185 11.90 28.96 -0.63
CA PRO A 185 12.20 28.77 -2.04
C PRO A 185 13.67 28.35 -2.24
N ILE A 186 13.91 27.57 -3.28
CA ILE A 186 15.22 26.98 -3.56
C ILE A 186 15.71 27.38 -4.94
N LYS A 187 17.01 27.26 -5.18
CA LYS A 187 17.63 27.56 -6.47
C LYS A 187 18.28 26.33 -7.09
N ASP A 188 18.23 26.25 -8.41
CA ASP A 188 18.98 25.26 -9.18
C ASP A 188 20.41 25.74 -9.50
N SER A 189 21.14 24.96 -10.29
CA SER A 189 22.51 25.30 -10.74
C SER A 189 22.58 26.53 -11.66
N LYS A 190 21.46 26.97 -12.25
CA LYS A 190 21.37 28.14 -13.12
C LYS A 190 20.99 29.42 -12.36
N GLY A 191 20.61 29.28 -11.09
CA GLY A 191 20.16 30.37 -10.24
C GLY A 191 18.66 30.65 -10.33
N ASP A 192 17.91 29.82 -11.08
CA ASP A 192 16.46 29.92 -11.20
C ASP A 192 15.81 29.51 -9.87
N THR A 193 14.80 30.26 -9.45
CA THR A 193 14.13 30.06 -8.15
C THR A 193 12.87 29.22 -8.32
N TYR A 194 12.75 28.18 -7.50
CA TYR A 194 11.64 27.23 -7.49
C TYR A 194 10.88 27.29 -6.16
N PRO A 195 9.55 27.12 -6.19
CA PRO A 195 8.77 26.95 -4.97
C PRO A 195 9.15 25.63 -4.29
N MET A 196 8.88 25.52 -2.99
CA MET A 196 9.18 24.32 -2.22
C MET A 196 7.95 23.91 -1.42
N SER A 197 7.62 22.62 -1.48
CA SER A 197 6.62 21.98 -0.64
C SER A 197 7.07 20.56 -0.29
N PHE A 198 6.40 19.94 0.67
CA PHE A 198 6.66 18.55 1.04
C PHE A 198 6.57 17.63 -0.20
N ALA A 199 5.48 17.76 -0.96
CA ALA A 199 5.24 16.95 -2.16
C ALA A 199 6.31 17.20 -3.24
N LEU A 200 6.66 18.46 -3.51
CA LEU A 200 7.68 18.78 -4.51
C LEU A 200 9.05 18.19 -4.15
N TYR A 201 9.40 18.16 -2.85
CA TYR A 201 10.62 17.51 -2.40
C TYR A 201 10.61 16.00 -2.70
N GLU A 202 9.58 15.26 -2.26
CA GLU A 202 9.51 13.80 -2.39
C GLU A 202 9.28 13.31 -3.84
N GLU A 203 8.52 14.05 -4.62
CA GLU A 203 8.14 13.64 -5.97
C GLU A 203 9.14 14.10 -7.03
N SER A 204 9.80 15.24 -6.82
CA SER A 204 10.65 15.88 -7.83
C SER A 204 12.08 16.12 -7.36
N TYR A 205 12.26 16.89 -6.28
CA TYR A 205 13.58 17.44 -5.97
C TYR A 205 14.56 16.42 -5.41
N GLU A 206 14.14 15.43 -4.60
CA GLU A 206 15.05 14.38 -4.11
C GLU A 206 15.57 13.45 -5.24
N LYS A 207 14.90 13.47 -6.40
CA LYS A 207 15.22 12.67 -7.59
C LYS A 207 15.83 13.50 -8.73
N SER A 208 16.10 14.78 -8.51
CA SER A 208 16.64 15.66 -9.55
C SER A 208 18.08 15.26 -9.91
N PRO A 209 18.50 15.29 -11.19
CA PRO A 209 19.91 15.15 -11.54
C PRO A 209 20.76 16.36 -11.15
N ASP A 210 20.17 17.55 -11.00
CA ASP A 210 20.86 18.78 -10.61
C ASP A 210 21.26 18.72 -9.11
N PHE A 211 22.55 18.56 -8.85
CA PHE A 211 23.12 18.50 -7.51
C PHE A 211 22.80 19.74 -6.66
N THR A 212 22.90 20.94 -7.24
CA THR A 212 22.63 22.20 -6.54
C THR A 212 21.17 22.27 -6.14
N LEU A 213 20.25 21.94 -7.05
CA LEU A 213 18.82 21.89 -6.75
C LEU A 213 18.53 20.87 -5.64
N ARG A 214 19.07 19.64 -5.73
CA ARG A 214 18.87 18.59 -4.72
C ARG A 214 19.32 19.03 -3.33
N ARG A 215 20.55 19.53 -3.20
CA ARG A 215 21.11 19.91 -1.89
C ARG A 215 20.43 21.16 -1.32
N ASN A 216 20.05 22.13 -2.15
CA ASN A 216 19.25 23.27 -1.72
C ASN A 216 17.85 22.85 -1.26
N ALA A 217 17.21 21.92 -1.99
CA ALA A 217 15.93 21.32 -1.59
C ALA A 217 16.04 20.63 -0.24
N TRP A 218 17.08 19.83 -0.03
CA TRP A 218 17.35 19.17 1.24
C TRP A 218 17.51 20.16 2.39
N ALA A 219 18.33 21.20 2.22
CA ALA A 219 18.55 22.20 3.27
C ALA A 219 17.25 22.93 3.66
N SER A 220 16.44 23.33 2.67
CA SER A 220 15.12 23.93 2.91
C SER A 220 14.17 22.95 3.60
N PHE A 221 14.15 21.69 3.15
CA PHE A 221 13.32 20.63 3.70
C PHE A 221 13.64 20.36 5.17
N VAL A 222 14.91 20.18 5.50
CA VAL A 222 15.38 19.97 6.87
C VAL A 222 15.04 21.14 7.78
N LYS A 223 15.24 22.39 7.32
CA LYS A 223 14.84 23.60 8.08
C LYS A 223 13.34 23.59 8.37
N GLY A 224 12.53 23.28 7.36
CA GLY A 224 11.08 23.13 7.49
C GLY A 224 10.71 22.06 8.50
N LEU A 225 11.20 20.82 8.34
CA LEU A 225 10.95 19.72 9.29
C LEU A 225 11.32 20.12 10.73
N LYS A 226 12.51 20.69 10.93
CA LYS A 226 13.03 21.05 12.26
C LYS A 226 12.13 22.05 13.00
N ALA A 227 11.43 22.94 12.28
CA ALA A 227 10.48 23.87 12.88
C ALA A 227 9.23 23.19 13.46
N TYR A 228 8.82 22.04 12.91
CA TYR A 228 7.61 21.30 13.31
C TYR A 228 7.88 20.03 14.13
N GLN A 229 9.15 19.66 14.34
CA GLN A 229 9.54 18.37 14.93
C GLN A 229 8.88 18.07 16.29
N ASN A 230 8.67 19.09 17.14
CA ASN A 230 8.08 18.89 18.46
C ASN A 230 6.60 18.52 18.36
N THR A 231 5.86 19.21 17.49
CA THR A 231 4.45 18.91 17.22
C THR A 231 4.30 17.51 16.64
N TYR A 232 5.12 17.16 15.64
CA TYR A 232 5.08 15.84 15.01
C TYR A 232 5.51 14.72 15.97
N GLY A 233 6.47 15.01 16.84
CA GLY A 233 6.88 14.09 17.89
C GLY A 233 5.76 13.85 18.90
N ALA A 234 5.00 14.90 19.25
CA ALA A 234 3.84 14.78 20.13
C ALA A 234 2.67 14.03 19.46
N THR A 235 2.38 14.28 18.17
CA THR A 235 1.31 13.55 17.46
C THR A 235 1.64 12.07 17.40
N TRP A 236 2.85 11.70 16.96
CA TRP A 236 3.19 10.29 16.85
C TRP A 236 3.38 9.63 18.22
N GLY A 237 4.00 10.30 19.19
CA GLY A 237 4.10 9.79 20.56
C GLY A 237 2.72 9.51 21.19
N THR A 238 1.71 10.34 20.88
CA THR A 238 0.33 10.12 21.30
C THR A 238 -0.30 8.91 20.62
N GLU A 239 -0.08 8.75 19.31
CA GLU A 239 -0.53 7.57 18.56
C GLU A 239 0.05 6.27 19.13
N VAL A 240 1.37 6.24 19.39
CA VAL A 240 2.04 5.09 19.99
C VAL A 240 1.47 4.79 21.37
N LYS A 241 1.32 5.81 22.23
CA LYS A 241 0.80 5.64 23.57
C LYS A 241 -0.66 5.15 23.58
N LYS A 242 -1.49 5.68 22.67
CA LYS A 242 -2.85 5.18 22.45
C LYS A 242 -2.84 3.68 22.16
N ASN A 243 -2.01 3.24 21.22
CA ASN A 243 -1.95 1.85 20.78
C ASN A 243 -1.43 0.91 21.90
N VAL A 244 -0.42 1.34 22.67
CA VAL A 244 0.05 0.61 23.87
C VAL A 244 -1.06 0.44 24.91
N VAL A 245 -1.80 1.53 25.21
CA VAL A 245 -2.90 1.47 26.18
C VAL A 245 -4.03 0.56 25.69
N LEU A 246 -4.41 0.66 24.42
CA LEU A 246 -5.46 -0.17 23.83
C LEU A 246 -5.07 -1.65 23.82
N ALA A 247 -3.83 -1.99 23.47
CA ALA A 247 -3.34 -3.36 23.48
C ALA A 247 -3.44 -3.99 24.87
N ARG A 248 -2.98 -3.26 25.89
CA ARG A 248 -3.08 -3.70 27.28
C ARG A 248 -4.53 -3.87 27.75
N LEU A 249 -5.40 -2.91 27.43
CA LEU A 249 -6.83 -3.01 27.79
C LEU A 249 -7.46 -4.26 27.17
N ARG A 250 -7.11 -4.57 25.93
CA ARG A 250 -7.59 -5.73 25.17
C ARG A 250 -6.85 -7.04 25.47
N GLY A 251 -6.01 -7.06 26.52
CA GLY A 251 -5.33 -8.28 26.95
C GLY A 251 -4.22 -8.79 26.02
N TYR A 252 -3.72 -7.95 25.11
CA TYR A 252 -2.53 -8.29 24.31
C TYR A 252 -1.25 -8.03 25.10
N GLU A 253 -0.21 -8.82 24.83
CA GLU A 253 1.12 -8.65 25.43
C GLU A 253 1.78 -7.32 25.04
N SER A 254 1.54 -6.83 23.82
CA SER A 254 2.02 -5.52 23.36
C SER A 254 1.18 -4.97 22.21
N ALA A 255 1.38 -3.70 21.87
CA ALA A 255 0.78 -3.10 20.67
C ALA A 255 1.15 -3.84 19.38
N ILE A 256 2.38 -4.34 19.27
CA ILE A 256 2.82 -5.13 18.12
C ILE A 256 2.02 -6.44 18.04
N HIS A 257 1.85 -7.17 19.15
CA HIS A 257 1.02 -8.38 19.18
C HIS A 257 -0.42 -8.10 18.74
N MET A 258 -1.02 -7.00 19.21
CA MET A 258 -2.37 -6.60 18.79
C MET A 258 -2.47 -6.38 17.27
N PHE A 259 -1.48 -5.73 16.65
CA PHE A 259 -1.49 -5.49 15.21
C PHE A 259 -1.22 -6.75 14.39
N LEU A 260 -0.25 -7.57 14.82
CA LEU A 260 0.10 -8.81 14.15
C LEU A 260 -1.01 -9.86 14.24
N ASP A 261 -1.76 -9.89 15.34
CA ASP A 261 -2.91 -10.77 15.52
C ASP A 261 -3.99 -10.53 14.44
N ARG A 262 -4.29 -9.26 14.16
CA ARG A 262 -5.23 -8.83 13.10
C ARG A 262 -4.75 -9.16 11.69
N GLN A 263 -3.43 -9.23 11.49
CA GLN A 263 -2.84 -9.59 10.21
C GLN A 263 -2.57 -11.09 10.10
N GLU A 264 -2.72 -11.83 11.22
CA GLU A 264 -2.41 -13.25 11.39
C GLU A 264 -0.98 -13.61 11.04
N VAL A 265 -0.06 -12.77 11.50
CA VAL A 265 1.37 -12.93 11.30
C VAL A 265 2.01 -13.28 12.63
N PRO A 266 2.75 -14.39 12.75
CA PRO A 266 3.50 -14.68 13.98
C PRO A 266 4.57 -13.62 14.24
N MET A 267 4.80 -13.31 15.52
CA MET A 267 5.86 -12.37 15.96
C MET A 267 7.24 -12.76 15.40
N GLU A 268 7.53 -14.05 15.30
CA GLU A 268 8.79 -14.55 14.73
C GLU A 268 8.96 -14.16 13.25
N VAL A 269 7.89 -14.22 12.45
CA VAL A 269 7.92 -13.82 11.02
C VAL A 269 8.19 -12.32 10.90
N TYR A 270 7.51 -11.52 11.72
CA TYR A 270 7.73 -10.07 11.79
C TYR A 270 9.17 -9.72 12.16
N ASN A 271 9.72 -10.36 13.20
CA ASN A 271 11.09 -10.14 13.62
C ASN A 271 12.10 -10.59 12.57
N ASN A 272 11.90 -11.75 11.93
CA ASN A 272 12.78 -12.25 10.89
C ASN A 272 12.87 -11.28 9.70
N LEU A 273 11.77 -10.67 9.26
CA LEU A 273 11.79 -9.65 8.20
C LEU A 273 12.70 -8.47 8.58
N HIS A 274 12.53 -7.93 9.79
CA HIS A 274 13.35 -6.82 10.26
C HIS A 274 14.82 -7.21 10.44
N ASP A 275 15.07 -8.28 11.18
CA ASP A 275 16.42 -8.66 11.60
C ASP A 275 17.28 -9.15 10.43
N ILE A 276 16.68 -9.83 9.43
CA ILE A 276 17.38 -10.30 8.22
C ILE A 276 17.58 -9.15 7.26
N ILE A 277 16.52 -8.45 6.84
CA ILE A 277 16.65 -7.45 5.78
C ILE A 277 17.54 -6.30 6.24
N LEU A 278 17.40 -5.81 7.48
CA LEU A 278 18.21 -4.68 7.97
C LEU A 278 19.71 -5.00 7.92
N LYS A 279 20.09 -6.24 8.27
CA LYS A 279 21.50 -6.66 8.36
C LYS A 279 22.06 -7.17 7.04
N GLU A 280 21.34 -8.04 6.36
CA GLU A 280 21.83 -8.75 5.18
C GLU A 280 21.70 -7.89 3.91
N LEU A 281 20.71 -6.99 3.81
CA LEU A 281 20.58 -6.07 2.67
C LEU A 281 21.58 -4.91 2.72
N ALA A 282 21.91 -4.44 3.92
CA ALA A 282 22.76 -3.27 4.14
C ALA A 282 24.08 -3.31 3.36
N PRO A 283 24.88 -4.40 3.39
CA PRO A 283 26.12 -4.50 2.60
C PRO A 283 25.91 -4.32 1.09
N HIS A 284 24.78 -4.75 0.54
CA HIS A 284 24.46 -4.57 -0.89
C HIS A 284 24.14 -3.10 -1.17
N MET A 285 23.27 -2.49 -0.38
CA MET A 285 22.89 -1.08 -0.59
C MET A 285 24.05 -0.11 -0.35
N ARG A 286 24.97 -0.44 0.56
CA ARG A 286 26.25 0.26 0.73
C ARG A 286 27.12 0.24 -0.53
N ARG A 287 27.23 -0.90 -1.22
CA ARG A 287 27.91 -0.98 -2.53
C ARG A 287 27.23 -0.07 -3.54
N TYR A 288 25.90 -0.06 -3.58
CA TYR A 288 25.14 0.78 -4.51
C TYR A 288 25.28 2.27 -4.20
N ALA A 289 25.34 2.65 -2.92
CA ALA A 289 25.63 4.03 -2.49
C ALA A 289 27.06 4.46 -2.86
N ARG A 290 28.06 3.58 -2.72
CA ARG A 290 29.43 3.86 -3.21
C ARG A 290 29.50 4.10 -4.70
N LEU A 291 28.84 3.24 -5.49
CA LEU A 291 28.72 3.45 -6.93
C LEU A 291 28.09 4.82 -7.21
N ARG A 292 27.01 5.18 -6.50
CA ARG A 292 26.36 6.48 -6.63
C ARG A 292 27.32 7.63 -6.42
N LYS A 293 28.04 7.59 -5.29
CA LYS A 293 29.01 8.60 -4.91
C LYS A 293 30.05 8.80 -6.00
N GLN A 294 30.56 7.69 -6.56
CA GLN A 294 31.55 7.70 -7.65
C GLN A 294 30.99 8.29 -8.95
N VAL A 295 29.85 7.78 -9.42
CA VAL A 295 29.23 8.20 -10.69
C VAL A 295 28.81 9.68 -10.66
N LEU A 296 28.32 10.14 -9.51
CA LEU A 296 27.89 11.53 -9.33
C LEU A 296 29.03 12.48 -8.94
N GLY A 297 30.25 11.98 -8.75
CA GLY A 297 31.42 12.80 -8.38
C GLY A 297 31.28 13.50 -7.03
N LEU A 298 30.63 12.86 -6.05
CA LEU A 298 30.35 13.46 -4.74
C LEU A 298 31.50 13.23 -3.76
N ASP A 299 31.98 14.29 -3.11
CA ASP A 299 32.97 14.18 -2.02
C ASP A 299 32.40 13.42 -0.82
N GLU A 300 31.12 13.65 -0.54
CA GLU A 300 30.35 13.03 0.55
C GLU A 300 28.94 12.67 0.05
N MET A 301 28.51 11.45 0.38
CA MET A 301 27.18 10.95 0.07
C MET A 301 26.24 11.29 1.24
N LEU A 302 25.29 12.21 1.05
CA LEU A 302 24.26 12.48 2.06
C LEU A 302 23.02 11.62 1.81
N TYR A 303 22.15 11.54 2.82
CA TYR A 303 20.89 10.82 2.73
C TYR A 303 20.00 11.30 1.56
N CYS A 304 19.98 12.61 1.27
CA CYS A 304 19.23 13.18 0.16
C CYS A 304 19.76 12.82 -1.23
N ASP A 305 20.95 12.22 -1.34
CA ASP A 305 21.50 11.80 -2.63
C ASP A 305 21.16 10.35 -2.99
N ILE A 306 20.61 9.54 -2.08
CA ILE A 306 20.40 8.10 -2.29
C ILE A 306 19.55 7.82 -3.55
N GLU A 307 18.56 8.67 -3.81
CA GLU A 307 17.63 8.53 -4.94
C GLU A 307 18.05 9.36 -6.18
N ALA A 308 19.23 9.98 -6.15
CA ALA A 308 19.74 10.70 -7.31
C ALA A 308 19.95 9.73 -8.50
N PRO A 309 19.53 10.12 -9.72
CA PRO A 309 19.60 9.26 -10.89
C PRO A 309 21.05 9.09 -11.37
N LEU A 310 21.43 7.87 -11.72
CA LEU A 310 22.78 7.56 -12.23
C LEU A 310 22.94 7.74 -13.75
N ASP A 311 21.83 7.67 -14.49
CA ASP A 311 21.80 7.82 -15.95
C ASP A 311 20.56 8.64 -16.34
N PRO A 312 20.47 9.92 -15.94
CA PRO A 312 19.27 10.74 -16.10
C PRO A 312 18.90 11.03 -17.56
N GLU A 313 19.84 10.87 -18.48
CA GLU A 313 19.64 11.08 -19.91
C GLU A 313 19.00 9.87 -20.61
N PHE A 314 18.92 8.71 -19.93
CA PHE A 314 18.37 7.49 -20.51
C PHE A 314 17.00 7.16 -19.95
N ASN A 315 15.97 7.55 -20.70
CA ASN A 315 14.59 7.18 -20.45
C ASN A 315 13.97 6.65 -21.75
N PRO A 316 13.97 5.33 -21.97
CA PRO A 316 13.45 4.75 -23.21
C PRO A 316 11.98 5.14 -23.42
N GLU A 317 11.69 5.71 -24.59
CA GLU A 317 10.32 6.08 -24.96
C GLU A 317 9.51 4.83 -25.33
N THR A 318 8.21 4.86 -25.07
CA THR A 318 7.27 3.85 -25.56
C THR A 318 5.86 4.38 -25.59
N THR A 319 5.07 3.92 -26.56
CA THR A 319 3.64 4.24 -26.64
C THR A 319 2.82 3.34 -25.70
N TYR A 320 1.59 3.74 -25.39
CA TYR A 320 0.70 2.91 -24.57
C TYR A 320 0.40 1.57 -25.29
N GLU A 321 0.27 1.60 -26.62
CA GLU A 321 0.01 0.43 -27.45
C GLU A 321 1.19 -0.55 -27.46
N GLU A 322 2.42 -0.04 -27.55
CA GLU A 322 3.63 -0.86 -27.45
C GLU A 322 3.80 -1.43 -26.04
N GLY A 323 3.66 -0.57 -25.02
CA GLY A 323 3.68 -0.98 -23.62
C GLY A 323 2.66 -2.07 -23.30
N SER A 324 1.44 -1.95 -23.82
CA SER A 324 0.38 -2.95 -23.69
C SER A 324 0.79 -4.30 -24.27
N LYS A 325 1.44 -4.32 -25.44
CA LYS A 325 1.93 -5.56 -26.06
C LYS A 325 3.04 -6.22 -25.24
N ILE A 326 3.96 -5.41 -24.70
CA ILE A 326 5.04 -5.89 -23.83
C ILE A 326 4.46 -6.53 -22.57
N ILE A 327 3.48 -5.88 -21.94
CA ILE A 327 2.80 -6.41 -20.76
C ILE A 327 2.14 -7.75 -21.09
N LEU A 328 1.33 -7.82 -22.16
CA LEU A 328 0.62 -9.03 -22.57
C LEU A 328 1.58 -10.19 -22.92
N ASP A 329 2.69 -9.92 -23.60
CA ASP A 329 3.71 -10.93 -23.91
C ASP A 329 4.37 -11.46 -22.63
N GLY A 330 4.68 -10.58 -21.67
CA GLY A 330 5.23 -10.97 -20.37
C GLY A 330 4.28 -11.85 -19.56
N ILE A 331 3.06 -11.38 -19.31
CA ILE A 331 2.08 -12.07 -18.46
C ILE A 331 1.47 -13.31 -19.12
N SER A 332 1.74 -13.59 -20.40
CA SER A 332 1.22 -14.76 -21.11
C SER A 332 1.55 -16.11 -20.43
N VAL A 333 2.65 -16.16 -19.64
CA VAL A 333 3.02 -17.32 -18.82
C VAL A 333 1.97 -17.65 -17.76
N LEU A 334 1.16 -16.68 -17.34
CA LEU A 334 0.02 -16.82 -16.41
C LEU A 334 -1.24 -17.37 -17.10
N GLY A 335 -1.14 -17.78 -18.36
CA GLY A 335 -2.20 -18.49 -19.06
C GLY A 335 -3.32 -17.59 -19.61
N PRO A 336 -4.26 -18.20 -20.35
CA PRO A 336 -5.22 -17.48 -21.18
C PRO A 336 -6.28 -16.71 -20.36
N GLU A 337 -6.72 -17.24 -19.22
CA GLU A 337 -7.70 -16.56 -18.38
C GLU A 337 -7.15 -15.23 -17.84
N TYR A 338 -5.95 -15.28 -17.25
CA TYR A 338 -5.30 -14.08 -16.72
C TYR A 338 -4.99 -13.08 -17.83
N SER A 339 -4.47 -13.57 -18.96
CA SER A 339 -4.17 -12.73 -20.12
C SER A 339 -5.39 -12.01 -20.67
N ALA A 340 -6.55 -12.68 -20.72
CA ALA A 340 -7.79 -12.08 -21.18
C ALA A 340 -8.26 -10.95 -20.24
N ILE A 341 -8.12 -11.12 -18.92
CA ILE A 341 -8.45 -10.07 -17.95
C ILE A 341 -7.59 -8.83 -18.18
N ILE A 342 -6.28 -9.02 -18.32
CA ILE A 342 -5.33 -7.92 -18.53
C ILE A 342 -5.57 -7.23 -19.87
N GLU A 343 -5.83 -8.00 -20.92
CA GLU A 343 -6.15 -7.48 -22.25
C GLU A 343 -7.44 -6.63 -22.23
N GLU A 344 -8.46 -7.07 -21.51
CA GLU A 344 -9.70 -6.32 -21.31
C GLU A 344 -9.42 -4.97 -20.65
N GLY A 345 -8.61 -4.95 -19.59
CA GLY A 345 -8.26 -3.72 -18.88
C GLY A 345 -7.45 -2.73 -19.71
N LEU A 346 -6.56 -3.23 -20.56
CA LEU A 346 -5.76 -2.41 -21.46
C LEU A 346 -6.59 -1.77 -22.59
N LYS A 347 -7.64 -2.45 -23.08
CA LYS A 347 -8.44 -2.01 -24.24
C LYS A 347 -9.72 -1.27 -23.89
N ASN A 348 -10.34 -1.57 -22.75
CA ASN A 348 -11.70 -1.11 -22.44
C ASN A 348 -11.73 0.02 -21.40
N ARG A 349 -10.74 0.92 -21.42
CA ARG A 349 -10.70 2.11 -20.56
C ARG A 349 -10.87 1.81 -19.06
N TRP A 350 -10.21 0.76 -18.56
CA TRP A 350 -10.04 0.59 -17.11
C TRP A 350 -8.99 1.56 -16.57
N VAL A 351 -8.06 1.99 -17.43
CA VAL A 351 -6.92 2.85 -17.10
C VAL A 351 -7.23 4.31 -17.44
N ASP A 352 -7.01 5.21 -16.48
CA ASP A 352 -6.97 6.65 -16.71
C ASP A 352 -5.52 7.11 -16.90
N LEU A 353 -5.14 7.40 -18.14
CA LEU A 353 -3.78 7.68 -18.61
C LEU A 353 -3.39 9.17 -18.53
N ALA A 354 -4.37 10.05 -18.32
CA ALA A 354 -4.22 11.48 -18.54
C ALA A 354 -3.18 12.16 -17.63
N ASP A 355 -2.59 13.25 -18.13
CA ASP A 355 -1.93 14.27 -17.32
C ASP A 355 -2.79 15.55 -17.37
N ASN A 356 -3.46 15.87 -16.27
CA ASN A 356 -4.32 17.06 -16.17
C ASN A 356 -4.20 17.76 -14.81
N ILE A 357 -4.58 19.03 -14.77
CA ILE A 357 -4.73 19.80 -13.53
C ILE A 357 -5.74 19.07 -12.62
N GLY A 358 -5.40 18.95 -11.34
CA GLY A 358 -6.26 18.34 -10.32
C GLY A 358 -6.16 16.83 -10.18
N LYS A 359 -5.52 16.11 -11.11
CA LYS A 359 -5.33 14.66 -10.99
C LYS A 359 -4.44 14.31 -9.80
N SER A 360 -4.78 13.23 -9.09
CA SER A 360 -3.95 12.65 -8.03
C SER A 360 -2.57 12.25 -8.58
N THR A 361 -1.54 12.36 -7.75
CA THR A 361 -0.19 11.87 -8.07
C THR A 361 -0.09 10.37 -7.78
N GLY A 362 0.98 9.74 -8.31
CA GLY A 362 1.22 8.31 -8.16
C GLY A 362 0.43 7.44 -9.15
N ALA A 363 0.29 6.17 -8.79
CA ALA A 363 -0.54 5.19 -9.47
C ALA A 363 -1.26 4.33 -8.43
N PHE A 364 -2.42 3.78 -8.80
CA PHE A 364 -3.14 2.83 -7.97
C PHE A 364 -4.14 2.00 -8.79
N CYS A 365 -4.58 0.89 -8.21
CA CYS A 365 -5.71 0.09 -8.67
C CYS A 365 -6.83 0.09 -7.62
N ASN A 366 -8.07 0.39 -8.06
CA ASN A 366 -9.27 0.31 -7.25
C ASN A 366 -10.18 -0.81 -7.76
N THR A 367 -10.34 -1.86 -6.95
CA THR A 367 -11.22 -3.00 -7.24
C THR A 367 -12.66 -2.69 -6.81
N VAL A 368 -13.60 -2.74 -7.75
CA VAL A 368 -15.02 -2.38 -7.52
C VAL A 368 -15.90 -3.65 -7.53
N PRO A 369 -16.69 -3.94 -6.48
CA PRO A 369 -17.54 -5.13 -6.45
C PRO A 369 -18.56 -5.18 -7.61
N GLY A 370 -18.58 -6.30 -8.34
CA GLY A 370 -19.52 -6.54 -9.44
C GLY A 370 -19.26 -5.71 -10.70
N VAL A 371 -18.14 -5.01 -10.76
CA VAL A 371 -17.64 -4.23 -11.90
C VAL A 371 -16.16 -4.60 -12.10
N HIS A 372 -15.55 -4.15 -13.19
CA HIS A 372 -14.11 -4.26 -13.35
C HIS A 372 -13.33 -3.27 -12.44
N PRO A 373 -12.03 -3.50 -12.17
CA PRO A 373 -11.18 -2.55 -11.47
C PRO A 373 -10.87 -1.32 -12.33
N TYR A 374 -10.41 -0.26 -11.67
CA TYR A 374 -9.95 0.98 -12.28
C TYR A 374 -8.50 1.27 -11.90
N ILE A 375 -7.69 1.68 -12.87
CA ILE A 375 -6.28 2.00 -12.67
C ILE A 375 -6.06 3.48 -12.95
N LEU A 376 -5.40 4.18 -12.04
CA LEU A 376 -4.89 5.53 -12.28
C LEU A 376 -3.40 5.45 -12.57
N VAL A 377 -2.97 6.01 -13.70
CA VAL A 377 -1.55 6.23 -14.01
C VAL A 377 -1.38 7.46 -14.88
N THR A 378 -0.39 8.30 -14.64
CA THR A 378 -0.05 9.36 -15.60
C THR A 378 0.93 8.82 -16.64
N TRP A 379 0.45 8.61 -17.87
CA TRP A 379 1.26 8.06 -18.94
C TRP A 379 2.12 9.16 -19.58
N THR A 380 3.44 9.07 -19.42
CA THR A 380 4.40 10.07 -19.91
C THR A 380 5.16 9.60 -21.16
N GLY A 381 4.73 8.50 -21.78
CA GLY A 381 5.36 7.96 -22.99
C GLY A 381 6.71 7.28 -22.73
N SER A 382 6.90 6.67 -21.56
CA SER A 382 8.17 6.07 -21.16
C SER A 382 8.04 4.60 -20.77
N MET A 383 9.11 3.83 -20.98
CA MET A 383 9.18 2.42 -20.57
C MET A 383 8.99 2.24 -19.06
N ARG A 384 9.28 3.27 -18.26
CA ARG A 384 8.95 3.26 -16.83
C ARG A 384 7.45 3.11 -16.59
N ASN A 385 6.61 3.73 -17.42
CA ASN A 385 5.16 3.60 -17.31
C ASN A 385 4.69 2.17 -17.58
N VAL A 386 5.42 1.37 -18.36
CA VAL A 386 5.11 -0.06 -18.60
C VAL A 386 5.23 -0.87 -17.32
N LEU A 387 6.30 -0.65 -16.54
CA LEU A 387 6.49 -1.35 -15.26
C LEU A 387 5.45 -0.93 -14.22
N ILE A 388 5.17 0.38 -14.12
CA ILE A 388 4.12 0.90 -13.23
C ILE A 388 2.75 0.33 -13.62
N LEU A 389 2.43 0.30 -14.91
CA LEU A 389 1.16 -0.25 -15.37
C LEU A 389 1.07 -1.76 -15.14
N ALA A 390 2.17 -2.51 -15.35
CA ALA A 390 2.24 -3.93 -15.02
C ALA A 390 1.96 -4.19 -13.53
N HIS A 391 2.54 -3.36 -12.65
CA HIS A 391 2.31 -3.37 -11.21
C HIS A 391 0.82 -3.25 -10.89
N GLU A 392 0.16 -2.18 -11.37
CA GLU A 392 -1.26 -1.96 -11.10
C GLU A 392 -2.18 -3.03 -11.72
N LEU A 393 -1.80 -3.56 -12.90
CA LEU A 393 -2.50 -4.68 -13.53
C LEU A 393 -2.38 -5.97 -12.71
N GLY A 394 -1.33 -6.13 -11.91
CA GLY A 394 -1.20 -7.23 -10.94
C GLY A 394 -2.30 -7.19 -9.88
N HIS A 395 -2.54 -6.01 -9.30
CA HIS A 395 -3.67 -5.80 -8.40
C HIS A 395 -5.02 -5.99 -9.11
N ALA A 396 -5.17 -5.48 -10.33
CA ALA A 396 -6.40 -5.63 -11.10
C ALA A 396 -6.72 -7.11 -11.39
N GLY A 397 -5.73 -7.88 -11.84
CA GLY A 397 -5.87 -9.31 -12.12
C GLY A 397 -6.26 -10.10 -10.86
N HIS A 398 -5.63 -9.80 -9.72
CA HIS A 398 -6.01 -10.40 -8.43
C HIS A 398 -7.44 -10.01 -8.01
N GLY A 399 -7.80 -8.73 -8.13
CA GLY A 399 -9.14 -8.23 -7.78
C GLY A 399 -10.24 -8.87 -8.62
N VAL A 400 -9.99 -9.09 -9.92
CA VAL A 400 -10.95 -9.75 -10.81
C VAL A 400 -11.07 -11.24 -10.48
N LEU A 401 -9.95 -11.96 -10.31
CA LEU A 401 -9.99 -13.39 -9.99
C LEU A 401 -10.64 -13.64 -8.63
N SER A 402 -10.25 -12.91 -7.59
CA SER A 402 -10.86 -13.06 -6.26
C SER A 402 -12.38 -12.81 -6.30
N GLN A 403 -12.86 -11.77 -7.00
CA GLN A 403 -14.30 -11.52 -7.12
C GLN A 403 -15.07 -12.57 -7.96
N ARG A 404 -14.43 -13.16 -8.98
CA ARG A 404 -15.05 -14.21 -9.80
C ARG A 404 -15.25 -15.51 -9.03
N TYR A 405 -14.32 -15.81 -8.13
CA TYR A 405 -14.24 -17.12 -7.47
C TYR A 405 -14.63 -17.10 -5.98
N GLN A 406 -14.76 -15.92 -5.36
CA GLN A 406 -15.07 -15.78 -3.93
C GLN A 406 -16.26 -14.86 -3.66
N LYS A 407 -16.86 -15.04 -2.48
CA LYS A 407 -17.76 -14.05 -1.88
C LYS A 407 -16.99 -12.80 -1.49
N LEU A 408 -17.69 -11.66 -1.35
CA LEU A 408 -17.06 -10.37 -1.06
C LEU A 408 -16.27 -10.42 0.26
N SER A 409 -16.82 -11.06 1.28
CA SER A 409 -16.19 -11.34 2.58
C SER A 409 -14.88 -12.11 2.49
N ASN A 410 -14.67 -12.86 1.40
CA ASN A 410 -13.48 -13.68 1.14
C ASN A 410 -12.60 -13.13 0.03
N ALA A 411 -12.93 -11.99 -0.59
CA ALA A 411 -12.21 -11.53 -1.78
C ALA A 411 -10.84 -10.92 -1.43
N ARG A 412 -10.73 -10.22 -0.29
CA ARG A 412 -9.53 -9.44 0.06
C ARG A 412 -8.62 -10.18 1.05
N PRO A 413 -7.33 -10.42 0.74
CA PRO A 413 -6.40 -11.02 1.69
C PRO A 413 -5.88 -10.00 2.71
N SER A 414 -5.11 -10.53 3.68
CA SER A 414 -4.34 -9.72 4.64
C SER A 414 -3.39 -8.74 3.93
N MET A 415 -3.18 -7.57 4.53
CA MET A 415 -2.26 -6.55 4.03
C MET A 415 -0.82 -7.06 3.84
N PHE A 416 -0.42 -8.08 4.60
CA PHE A 416 0.88 -8.75 4.46
C PHE A 416 1.13 -9.29 3.03
N PHE A 417 0.05 -9.60 2.29
CA PHE A 417 0.11 -10.23 0.97
C PHE A 417 -0.18 -9.25 -0.19
N ILE A 418 -0.66 -8.04 0.10
CA ILE A 418 -1.33 -7.18 -0.90
C ILE A 418 -0.44 -6.78 -2.07
N GLU A 419 0.87 -6.60 -1.82
CA GLU A 419 1.88 -6.20 -2.82
C GLU A 419 2.50 -7.37 -3.61
N ALA A 420 2.18 -8.62 -3.25
CA ALA A 420 2.73 -9.76 -3.97
C ALA A 420 2.26 -9.82 -5.44
N PRO A 421 0.95 -9.66 -5.78
CA PRO A 421 0.49 -9.71 -7.17
C PRO A 421 1.07 -8.63 -8.08
N SER A 422 1.20 -7.41 -7.57
CA SER A 422 1.75 -6.29 -8.33
C SER A 422 3.24 -6.47 -8.60
N THR A 423 4.00 -6.88 -7.57
CA THR A 423 5.43 -7.20 -7.68
C THR A 423 5.69 -8.34 -8.69
N ILE A 424 4.88 -9.40 -8.68
CA ILE A 424 5.06 -10.53 -9.60
C ILE A 424 4.88 -10.09 -11.04
N ASN A 425 3.85 -9.30 -11.35
CA ASN A 425 3.66 -8.80 -12.71
C ASN A 425 4.80 -7.90 -13.16
N GLU A 426 5.26 -6.99 -12.30
CA GLU A 426 6.40 -6.12 -12.58
C GLU A 426 7.66 -6.93 -12.93
N LEU A 427 7.97 -7.96 -12.13
CA LEU A 427 9.13 -8.83 -12.35
C LEU A 427 8.97 -9.73 -13.58
N ILE A 428 7.79 -10.31 -13.84
CA ILE A 428 7.54 -11.12 -15.04
C ILE A 428 7.74 -10.27 -16.30
N VAL A 429 7.11 -9.10 -16.36
CA VAL A 429 7.20 -8.19 -17.52
C VAL A 429 8.63 -7.67 -17.67
N GLY A 430 9.26 -7.22 -16.59
CA GLY A 430 10.63 -6.74 -16.64
C GLY A 430 11.64 -7.83 -17.02
N ASN A 431 11.53 -9.04 -16.48
CA ASN A 431 12.40 -10.15 -16.84
C ASN A 431 12.22 -10.57 -18.31
N LYS A 432 11.00 -10.47 -18.84
CA LYS A 432 10.72 -10.67 -20.25
C LYS A 432 11.46 -9.64 -21.11
N ILE A 433 11.39 -8.36 -20.77
CA ILE A 433 12.15 -7.29 -21.47
C ILE A 433 13.66 -7.57 -21.38
N LEU A 434 14.19 -7.91 -20.20
CA LEU A 434 15.60 -8.26 -20.00
C LEU A 434 16.06 -9.43 -20.87
N SER A 435 15.19 -10.43 -21.07
CA SER A 435 15.51 -11.61 -21.90
C SER A 435 15.60 -11.29 -23.39
N GLN A 436 14.99 -10.20 -23.84
CA GLN A 436 14.90 -9.81 -25.25
C GLN A 436 15.93 -8.74 -25.64
N THR A 437 16.63 -8.14 -24.68
CA THR A 437 17.62 -7.07 -24.95
C THR A 437 19.05 -7.49 -24.62
N THR A 438 19.95 -7.17 -25.55
CA THR A 438 21.41 -7.29 -25.39
C THR A 438 22.09 -5.94 -25.18
N ASP A 439 21.35 -4.83 -25.26
CA ASP A 439 21.88 -3.49 -25.04
C ASP A 439 22.24 -3.30 -23.55
N LYS A 440 23.52 -3.03 -23.29
CA LYS A 440 24.04 -2.90 -21.92
C LYS A 440 23.40 -1.73 -21.15
N ARG A 441 23.13 -0.60 -21.81
CA ARG A 441 22.52 0.58 -21.18
C ARG A 441 21.06 0.33 -20.85
N MET A 442 20.32 -0.33 -21.74
CA MET A 442 18.93 -0.76 -21.51
C MET A 442 18.83 -1.76 -20.36
N ARG A 443 19.70 -2.78 -20.33
CA ARG A 443 19.77 -3.74 -19.24
C ARG A 443 20.04 -3.06 -17.90
N ARG A 444 21.06 -2.20 -17.86
CA ARG A 444 21.39 -1.40 -16.66
C ARG A 444 20.22 -0.53 -16.21
N TRP A 445 19.56 0.16 -17.14
CA TRP A 445 18.39 0.98 -16.84
C TRP A 445 17.25 0.18 -16.22
N LEU A 446 16.94 -0.99 -16.76
CA LEU A 446 15.86 -1.85 -16.29
C LEU A 446 16.17 -2.44 -14.91
N ILE A 447 17.40 -2.90 -14.69
CA ILE A 447 17.83 -3.37 -13.36
C ILE A 447 17.78 -2.21 -12.34
N MET A 448 18.15 -0.98 -12.73
CA MET A 448 17.97 0.19 -11.88
C MET A 448 16.48 0.49 -11.60
N GLN A 449 15.55 0.16 -12.50
CA GLN A 449 14.11 0.27 -12.20
C GLN A 449 13.71 -0.72 -11.12
N PHE A 450 14.13 -1.99 -11.19
CA PHE A 450 13.89 -2.96 -10.13
C PHE A 450 14.49 -2.51 -8.80
N LEU A 451 15.73 -2.01 -8.81
CA LEU A 451 16.38 -1.49 -7.60
C LEU A 451 15.63 -0.30 -7.00
N MET A 452 14.89 0.50 -7.79
CA MET A 452 14.01 1.54 -7.23
C MET A 452 12.83 0.93 -6.49
N THR A 453 12.20 -0.11 -7.03
CA THR A 453 11.13 -0.86 -6.35
C THR A 453 11.64 -1.48 -5.04
N TYR A 454 12.81 -2.11 -5.04
CA TYR A 454 13.41 -2.63 -3.81
C TYR A 454 13.87 -1.52 -2.85
N HIS A 455 14.40 -0.41 -3.35
CA HIS A 455 14.75 0.71 -2.48
C HIS A 455 13.49 1.25 -1.75
N HIS A 456 12.38 1.42 -2.46
CA HIS A 456 11.13 1.88 -1.87
C HIS A 456 10.63 0.92 -0.77
N ASN A 457 10.63 -0.38 -1.06
CA ASN A 457 9.95 -1.37 -0.22
C ASN A 457 10.86 -2.06 0.81
N PHE A 458 12.09 -2.41 0.45
CA PHE A 458 13.08 -3.09 1.30
C PHE A 458 14.02 -2.14 2.02
N VAL A 459 14.09 -0.86 1.64
CA VAL A 459 14.91 0.14 2.35
C VAL A 459 14.03 1.17 3.05
N ARG A 460 13.28 2.00 2.32
CA ARG A 460 12.47 3.07 2.93
C ARG A 460 11.42 2.52 3.89
N HIS A 461 10.53 1.62 3.44
CA HIS A 461 9.49 1.05 4.30
C HIS A 461 10.00 0.06 5.36
N LEU A 462 11.13 -0.62 5.11
CA LEU A 462 11.79 -1.41 6.15
C LEU A 462 12.28 -0.51 7.30
N ILE A 463 12.97 0.59 7.00
CA ILE A 463 13.48 1.54 7.99
C ILE A 463 12.32 2.14 8.80
N GLU A 464 11.20 2.48 8.14
CA GLU A 464 9.98 2.91 8.81
C GLU A 464 9.45 1.86 9.79
N GLY A 465 9.31 0.60 9.34
CA GLY A 465 8.83 -0.48 10.19
C GLY A 465 9.80 -0.80 11.33
N GLU A 466 11.11 -0.69 11.10
CA GLU A 466 12.13 -0.89 12.12
C GLU A 466 12.09 0.23 13.17
N LEU A 467 11.86 1.47 12.74
CA LEU A 467 11.62 2.57 13.67
C LEU A 467 10.37 2.31 14.51
N GLN A 468 9.25 1.89 13.91
CA GLN A 468 8.06 1.50 14.67
C GLN A 468 8.37 0.41 15.69
N ARG A 469 9.08 -0.65 15.28
CA ARG A 469 9.46 -1.77 16.15
C ARG A 469 10.21 -1.29 17.38
N ARG A 470 11.24 -0.47 17.19
CA ARG A 470 12.06 0.08 18.29
C ARG A 470 11.25 1.06 19.15
N ILE A 471 10.44 1.93 18.54
CA ILE A 471 9.65 2.93 19.28
C ILE A 471 8.55 2.28 20.13
N TYR A 472 7.84 1.28 19.62
CA TYR A 472 6.89 0.51 20.43
C TYR A 472 7.61 -0.19 21.58
N ALA A 473 8.76 -0.84 21.35
CA ALA A 473 9.53 -1.49 22.41
C ALA A 473 9.98 -0.52 23.52
N LEU A 474 10.31 0.73 23.19
CA LEU A 474 10.60 1.78 24.18
C LEU A 474 9.34 2.23 24.92
N ALA A 475 8.23 2.44 24.21
CA ALA A 475 6.96 2.88 24.79
C ALA A 475 6.38 1.85 25.77
N GLU A 476 6.47 0.56 25.46
CA GLU A 476 6.04 -0.54 26.34
C GLU A 476 6.86 -0.59 27.64
N LYS A 477 8.12 -0.12 27.62
CA LYS A 477 8.96 0.06 28.82
C LYS A 477 8.66 1.34 29.59
N GLY A 478 7.61 2.08 29.21
CA GLY A 478 7.19 3.32 29.85
C GLY A 478 8.00 4.56 29.44
N GLN A 479 8.89 4.46 28.45
CA GLN A 479 9.66 5.61 27.99
C GLN A 479 8.77 6.60 27.21
N PRO A 480 8.78 7.90 27.55
CA PRO A 480 8.10 8.92 26.75
C PRO A 480 8.67 9.02 25.34
N ILE A 481 7.81 8.94 24.33
CA ILE A 481 8.20 9.08 22.92
C ILE A 481 8.14 10.57 22.55
N THR A 482 9.31 11.18 22.42
CA THR A 482 9.50 12.60 22.10
C THR A 482 10.24 12.75 20.77
N ALA A 483 10.23 13.95 20.18
CA ALA A 483 10.96 14.25 18.95
C ALA A 483 12.47 13.88 19.04
N SER A 484 13.10 14.10 20.20
CA SER A 484 14.49 13.71 20.43
C SER A 484 14.70 12.19 20.45
N VAL A 485 13.76 11.44 21.04
CA VAL A 485 13.83 9.96 21.03
C VAL A 485 13.64 9.44 19.62
N LEU A 486 12.64 9.94 18.89
CA LEU A 486 12.36 9.55 17.51
C LEU A 486 13.56 9.83 16.59
N SER A 487 14.15 11.03 16.69
CA SER A 487 15.29 11.42 15.86
C SER A 487 16.56 10.64 16.22
N LYS A 488 16.77 10.34 17.49
CA LYS A 488 17.86 9.49 17.95
C LYS A 488 17.74 8.09 17.35
N VAL A 489 16.60 7.43 17.53
CA VAL A 489 16.38 6.05 17.06
C VAL A 489 16.43 5.97 15.53
N GLN A 490 15.84 6.95 14.82
CA GLN A 490 15.96 7.06 13.37
C GLN A 490 17.42 7.13 12.93
N GLY A 491 18.22 7.99 13.59
CA GLY A 491 19.65 8.11 13.31
C GLY A 491 20.42 6.81 13.54
N GLU A 492 20.17 6.12 14.66
CA GLU A 492 20.81 4.84 14.98
C GLU A 492 20.51 3.76 13.94
N ILE A 493 19.25 3.67 13.46
CA ILE A 493 18.87 2.73 12.40
C ILE A 493 19.59 3.06 11.10
N LEU A 494 19.64 4.35 10.72
CA LEU A 494 20.30 4.78 9.50
C LEU A 494 21.82 4.55 9.56
N GLU A 495 22.45 4.81 10.70
CA GLU A 495 23.88 4.53 10.93
C GLU A 495 24.17 3.03 10.85
N GLU A 496 23.33 2.19 11.47
CA GLU A 496 23.43 0.73 11.38
C GLU A 496 23.30 0.25 9.93
N PHE A 497 22.31 0.76 9.18
CA PHE A 497 22.06 0.33 7.81
C PHE A 497 23.16 0.82 6.85
N TRP A 498 23.55 2.08 6.90
CA TRP A 498 24.50 2.67 5.94
C TRP A 498 25.97 2.50 6.33
N GLY A 499 26.28 2.22 7.59
CA GLY A 499 27.63 1.85 8.04
C GLY A 499 28.72 2.86 7.67
N GLY A 500 28.39 4.15 7.64
CA GLY A 500 29.32 5.24 7.30
C GLY A 500 29.49 5.52 5.80
N GLU A 501 28.90 4.73 4.90
CA GLU A 501 28.93 5.02 3.45
C GLU A 501 28.05 6.19 3.05
N VAL A 502 26.99 6.43 3.84
CA VAL A 502 26.13 7.60 3.75
C VAL A 502 26.27 8.38 5.06
N THR A 503 26.53 9.67 4.96
CA THR A 503 26.59 10.55 6.14
C THR A 503 25.19 10.83 6.65
N ILE A 504 24.97 10.54 7.93
CA ILE A 504 23.70 10.72 8.63
C ILE A 504 23.74 12.05 9.40
N ASP A 505 23.29 13.11 8.71
CA ASP A 505 23.17 14.45 9.28
C ASP A 505 21.90 14.61 10.15
N ASP A 506 21.76 15.78 10.79
CA ASP A 506 20.54 16.13 11.55
C ASP A 506 19.27 16.00 10.69
N GLY A 507 19.37 16.26 9.39
CA GLY A 507 18.27 16.14 8.45
C GLY A 507 17.80 14.70 8.26
N ALA A 508 18.73 13.77 8.09
CA ALA A 508 18.46 12.36 7.94
C ALA A 508 17.79 11.80 9.21
N ARG A 509 18.17 12.31 10.38
CA ARG A 509 17.51 11.97 11.65
C ARG A 509 16.08 12.47 11.75
N LEU A 510 15.63 13.42 10.94
CA LEU A 510 14.27 13.94 10.93
C LEU A 510 13.36 13.26 9.89
N THR A 511 13.87 12.32 9.10
CA THR A 511 13.07 11.67 8.03
C THR A 511 11.91 10.84 8.55
N TRP A 512 11.88 10.53 9.85
CA TRP A 512 10.70 9.93 10.50
C TRP A 512 9.46 10.84 10.43
N MET A 513 9.60 12.14 10.17
CA MET A 513 8.47 13.05 10.03
C MET A 513 7.71 12.89 8.71
N ARG A 514 8.20 12.07 7.77
CA ARG A 514 7.70 12.02 6.39
C ARG A 514 6.45 11.19 6.18
N GLN A 515 6.24 10.18 7.01
CA GLN A 515 5.41 9.04 6.63
C GLN A 515 4.08 9.00 7.38
N PRO A 516 2.93 8.99 6.68
CA PRO A 516 1.62 8.80 7.31
C PRO A 516 1.43 7.36 7.82
N HIS A 517 2.23 6.40 7.35
CA HIS A 517 2.08 4.99 7.66
C HIS A 517 2.18 4.65 9.15
N TYR A 518 2.83 5.51 9.93
CA TYR A 518 2.89 5.36 11.39
C TYR A 518 1.52 5.38 12.08
N TYR A 519 0.51 5.95 11.43
CA TYR A 519 -0.88 6.00 11.89
C TYR A 519 -1.75 4.89 11.28
N MET A 520 -1.15 3.92 10.58
CA MET A 520 -1.82 2.80 9.90
C MET A 520 -1.45 1.45 10.52
N GLY A 521 -1.09 1.43 11.82
CA GLY A 521 -0.60 0.23 12.50
C GLY A 521 0.76 -0.21 11.96
N LEU A 522 0.96 -1.51 11.78
CA LEU A 522 2.19 -2.08 11.20
C LEU A 522 2.07 -2.23 9.68
N TYR A 523 1.71 -1.16 8.97
CA TYR A 523 1.65 -1.21 7.50
C TYR A 523 3.04 -1.24 6.83
N PRO A 524 4.05 -0.45 7.26
CA PRO A 524 5.33 -0.39 6.54
C PRO A 524 6.03 -1.74 6.29
N TYR A 525 6.03 -2.66 7.26
CA TYR A 525 6.72 -3.94 7.07
C TYR A 525 6.03 -4.85 6.04
N THR A 526 4.73 -4.64 5.75
CA THR A 526 3.99 -5.50 4.81
C THR A 526 4.50 -5.36 3.37
N TYR A 527 5.11 -4.23 3.02
CA TYR A 527 5.79 -4.06 1.73
C TYR A 527 6.94 -5.06 1.57
N SER A 528 7.79 -5.18 2.59
CA SER A 528 8.90 -6.14 2.57
C SER A 528 8.44 -7.60 2.53
N ALA A 529 7.31 -7.90 3.18
CA ALA A 529 6.67 -9.21 3.11
C ALA A 529 6.15 -9.55 1.71
N GLY A 530 5.33 -8.64 1.14
CA GLY A 530 4.74 -8.82 -0.19
C GLY A 530 5.78 -8.94 -1.28
N LEU A 531 6.85 -8.13 -1.23
CA LEU A 531 7.95 -8.24 -2.18
C LEU A 531 8.77 -9.53 -1.99
N THR A 532 8.97 -10.02 -0.76
CA THR A 532 9.64 -11.31 -0.54
C THR A 532 8.88 -12.43 -1.24
N ILE A 533 7.56 -12.49 -1.04
CA ILE A 533 6.70 -13.47 -1.72
C ILE A 533 6.75 -13.26 -3.23
N GLY A 534 6.56 -12.03 -3.69
CA GLY A 534 6.47 -11.73 -5.12
C GLY A 534 7.76 -12.01 -5.87
N THR A 535 8.92 -11.75 -5.26
CA THR A 535 10.24 -12.03 -5.83
C THR A 535 10.41 -13.52 -6.08
N LEU A 536 10.14 -14.35 -5.07
CA LEU A 536 10.37 -15.79 -5.15
C LEU A 536 9.37 -16.46 -6.08
N VAL A 537 8.09 -16.08 -6.03
CA VAL A 537 7.09 -16.61 -6.95
C VAL A 537 7.42 -16.23 -8.40
N ALA A 538 7.89 -15.01 -8.66
CA ALA A 538 8.33 -14.62 -10.00
C ALA A 538 9.54 -15.44 -10.48
N GLN A 539 10.50 -15.74 -9.58
CA GLN A 539 11.63 -16.62 -9.88
C GLN A 539 11.18 -18.06 -10.16
N GLU A 540 10.24 -18.60 -9.37
CA GLU A 540 9.65 -19.92 -9.60
C GLU A 540 8.90 -19.98 -10.93
N ILE A 541 8.12 -18.96 -11.29
CA ILE A 541 7.45 -18.86 -12.59
C ILE A 541 8.48 -18.81 -13.73
N GLN A 542 9.58 -18.08 -13.55
CA GLN A 542 10.64 -18.04 -14.55
C GLN A 542 11.36 -19.39 -14.72
N ALA A 543 11.54 -20.14 -13.63
CA ALA A 543 12.27 -21.41 -13.62
C ALA A 543 11.40 -22.62 -14.04
N GLU A 544 10.18 -22.71 -13.51
CA GLU A 544 9.27 -23.85 -13.71
C GLU A 544 8.26 -23.60 -14.85
N GLY A 545 7.93 -22.33 -15.13
CA GLY A 545 6.90 -21.97 -16.09
C GLY A 545 5.49 -22.29 -15.59
N LYS A 546 4.75 -23.07 -16.39
CA LYS A 546 3.32 -23.35 -16.18
C LYS A 546 2.96 -23.89 -14.77
N PRO A 547 3.71 -24.83 -14.15
CA PRO A 547 3.35 -25.35 -12.83
C PRO A 547 3.33 -24.28 -11.73
N ALA A 548 4.34 -23.39 -11.69
CA ALA A 548 4.37 -22.29 -10.72
C ALA A 548 3.30 -21.23 -11.04
N ALA A 549 3.05 -20.96 -12.32
CA ALA A 549 1.98 -20.05 -12.73
C ALA A 549 0.59 -20.56 -12.31
N GLU A 550 0.32 -21.87 -12.44
CA GLU A 550 -0.94 -22.48 -12.00
C GLU A 550 -1.11 -22.38 -10.48
N ARG A 551 -0.07 -22.67 -9.69
CA ARG A 551 -0.10 -22.44 -8.23
C ARG A 551 -0.45 -21.00 -7.89
N TRP A 552 0.20 -20.05 -8.57
CA TRP A 552 -0.04 -18.62 -8.36
C TRP A 552 -1.48 -18.21 -8.67
N LEU A 553 -2.05 -18.68 -9.78
CA LEU A 553 -3.44 -18.39 -10.14
C LEU A 553 -4.44 -18.92 -9.10
N GLU A 554 -4.21 -20.10 -8.55
CA GLU A 554 -5.07 -20.64 -7.48
C GLU A 554 -4.99 -19.79 -6.21
N VAL A 555 -3.83 -19.21 -5.91
CA VAL A 555 -3.68 -18.23 -4.81
C VAL A 555 -4.47 -16.95 -5.09
N LEU A 556 -4.42 -16.42 -6.31
CA LEU A 556 -5.21 -15.24 -6.70
C LEU A 556 -6.72 -15.50 -6.61
N LYS A 557 -7.18 -16.69 -7.01
CA LYS A 557 -8.59 -17.11 -6.90
C LYS A 557 -9.02 -17.36 -5.46
N ALA A 558 -8.10 -17.73 -4.57
CA ALA A 558 -8.38 -17.94 -3.16
C ALA A 558 -8.68 -16.63 -2.41
N GLY A 559 -8.20 -15.48 -2.90
CA GLY A 559 -8.42 -14.18 -2.25
C GLY A 559 -8.01 -14.20 -0.77
N GLY A 560 -8.92 -13.80 0.10
CA GLY A 560 -8.78 -13.80 1.57
C GLY A 560 -9.26 -15.05 2.29
N THR A 561 -9.50 -16.18 1.61
CA THR A 561 -9.99 -17.42 2.26
C THR A 561 -8.99 -18.09 3.21
N LYS A 562 -7.72 -17.66 3.22
CA LYS A 562 -6.62 -18.23 3.99
C LYS A 562 -5.84 -17.14 4.75
N SER A 563 -5.06 -17.53 5.75
CA SER A 563 -4.08 -16.63 6.37
C SER A 563 -2.97 -16.26 5.38
N PRO A 564 -2.28 -15.12 5.55
CA PRO A 564 -1.21 -14.74 4.62
C PRO A 564 -0.06 -15.76 4.54
N ILE A 565 0.25 -16.44 5.64
CA ILE A 565 1.30 -17.48 5.67
C ILE A 565 0.86 -18.72 4.88
N GLU A 566 -0.42 -19.09 4.97
CA GLU A 566 -0.96 -20.18 4.16
C GLU A 566 -1.04 -19.82 2.67
N LEU A 567 -1.44 -18.60 2.32
CA LEU A 567 -1.43 -18.13 0.92
C LEU A 567 -0.01 -18.14 0.33
N ALA A 568 0.98 -17.68 1.10
CA ALA A 568 2.38 -17.74 0.68
C ALA A 568 2.83 -19.19 0.47
N LYS A 569 2.49 -20.10 1.39
CA LYS A 569 2.80 -21.54 1.26
C LYS A 569 2.13 -22.17 0.04
N MET A 570 0.89 -21.83 -0.25
CA MET A 570 0.18 -22.26 -1.47
C MET A 570 0.91 -21.80 -2.74
N ALA A 571 1.55 -20.62 -2.70
CA ALA A 571 2.35 -20.10 -3.80
C ALA A 571 3.75 -20.74 -3.92
N GLY A 572 4.15 -21.62 -2.99
CA GLY A 572 5.49 -22.23 -2.93
C GLY A 572 6.44 -21.61 -1.90
N VAL A 573 6.02 -20.55 -1.19
CA VAL A 573 6.88 -19.76 -0.31
C VAL A 573 6.53 -19.95 1.16
N ASP A 574 7.38 -20.62 1.94
CA ASP A 574 7.18 -20.79 3.38
C ASP A 574 7.69 -19.60 4.21
N MET A 575 6.87 -18.55 4.34
CA MET A 575 7.17 -17.36 5.14
C MET A 575 7.30 -17.61 6.66
N SER A 576 7.04 -18.83 7.15
CA SER A 576 7.37 -19.20 8.55
C SER A 576 8.86 -19.48 8.76
N LYS A 577 9.64 -19.51 7.68
CA LYS A 577 11.08 -19.76 7.68
C LYS A 577 11.85 -18.50 7.29
N PRO A 578 13.09 -18.33 7.76
CA PRO A 578 13.93 -17.19 7.39
C PRO A 578 14.46 -17.27 5.95
N GLU A 579 14.57 -18.46 5.36
CA GLU A 579 15.20 -18.70 4.06
C GLU A 579 14.57 -17.90 2.90
N PRO A 580 13.24 -17.79 2.77
CA PRO A 580 12.63 -16.92 1.75
C PRO A 580 13.11 -15.47 1.80
N ILE A 581 13.23 -14.91 3.01
CA ILE A 581 13.65 -13.52 3.21
C ILE A 581 15.09 -13.35 2.75
N ARG A 582 15.98 -14.30 3.11
CA ARG A 582 17.38 -14.31 2.67
C ARG A 582 17.50 -14.38 1.14
N LYS A 583 16.75 -15.27 0.50
CA LYS A 583 16.76 -15.39 -0.97
C LYS A 583 16.31 -14.11 -1.67
N ALA A 584 15.31 -13.41 -1.12
CA ALA A 584 14.89 -12.12 -1.65
C ALA A 584 16.00 -11.06 -1.49
N VAL A 585 16.68 -11.02 -0.34
CA VAL A 585 17.85 -10.15 -0.12
C VAL A 585 18.98 -10.48 -1.10
N GLU A 586 19.30 -11.76 -1.30
CA GLU A 586 20.31 -12.23 -2.26
C GLU A 586 19.98 -11.79 -3.69
N TYR A 587 18.70 -11.84 -4.10
CA TYR A 587 18.27 -11.33 -5.39
C TYR A 587 18.54 -9.83 -5.54
N VAL A 588 18.22 -9.01 -4.53
CA VAL A 588 18.58 -7.58 -4.57
C VAL A 588 20.09 -7.40 -4.64
N GLY A 589 20.85 -8.22 -3.91
CA GLY A 589 22.31 -8.24 -3.98
C GLY A 589 22.83 -8.51 -5.40
N PHE A 590 22.26 -9.50 -6.09
CA PHE A 590 22.57 -9.79 -7.49
C PHE A 590 22.26 -8.59 -8.41
N LEU A 591 21.10 -7.94 -8.25
CA LEU A 591 20.76 -6.74 -9.04
C LEU A 591 21.76 -5.61 -8.81
N VAL A 592 22.20 -5.39 -7.56
CA VAL A 592 23.23 -4.40 -7.26
C VAL A 592 24.54 -4.74 -7.96
N ASP A 593 24.98 -6.00 -7.90
CA ASP A 593 26.24 -6.43 -8.50
C ASP A 593 26.20 -6.29 -10.04
N GLU A 594 25.08 -6.61 -10.69
CA GLU A 594 24.88 -6.38 -12.12
C GLU A 594 25.01 -4.89 -12.48
N VAL A 595 24.41 -3.99 -11.69
CA VAL A 595 24.53 -2.55 -11.96
C VAL A 595 25.94 -2.06 -11.73
N VAL A 596 26.60 -2.45 -10.63
CA VAL A 596 27.99 -2.08 -10.34
C VAL A 596 28.93 -2.53 -11.46
N ASN A 597 28.78 -3.75 -11.97
CA ASN A 597 29.61 -4.28 -13.05
C ASN A 597 29.34 -3.63 -14.43
N SER A 598 28.27 -2.84 -14.55
CA SER A 598 27.83 -2.23 -15.80
C SER A 598 28.18 -0.74 -15.95
N PHE A 599 28.73 -0.13 -14.91
CA PHE A 599 29.40 1.19 -14.93
C PHE A 599 30.90 1.00 -15.08
#